data_AF-A0A1A6HPJ4-F1
#
_entry.id   AF-A0A1A6HPJ4-F1
#
_cell.length_a   1.000
_cell.length_b   1.000
_cell.length_c   1.000
_cell.angle_alpha   90.00
_cell.angle_beta   90.00
_cell.angle_gamma   90.00
#
_symmetry.space_group_name_H-M   'P 1'
#
loop_
_entity.id
_entity.type
_entity.pdbx_description
1 polymer ?
#
loop_
_entity_poly.entity_id
_entity_poly.type
_entity_poly.pdbx_seq_one_letter_code
_entity_poly.pdbx_strand_id
1 'polypeptide(L)'
;MYVEGAADLEMMVLYYPYLPPGEKDASLATIKDKARNRYFPAYEKVLKSHGQDYLVGNRLSRADVSLVELLHHVEELVDPSIMANFPLLKVLYFKLSERQPISYLYYDIST
;
A
#
# COMPACT_ATOMS: atom_id res chain seq x y z
N MET A 1 -6.60 -3.78 12.23
CA MET A 1 -5.12 -3.84 12.26
C MET A 1 -4.48 -3.61 10.87
N TYR A 2 -4.55 -4.53 9.89
CA TYR A 2 -3.91 -4.31 8.57
C TYR A 2 -4.59 -3.24 7.73
N VAL A 3 -5.92 -3.29 7.61
CA VAL A 3 -6.71 -2.31 6.83
C VAL A 3 -6.57 -0.91 7.44
N GLU A 4 -6.74 -0.79 8.75
CA GLU A 4 -6.57 0.49 9.46
C GLU A 4 -5.14 1.03 9.34
N GLY A 5 -4.12 0.17 9.38
CA GLY A 5 -2.73 0.57 9.16
C GLY A 5 -2.49 1.11 7.75
N ALA A 6 -3.16 0.56 6.74
CA ALA A 6 -3.05 1.04 5.37
C ALA A 6 -3.75 2.41 5.24
N ALA A 7 -4.97 2.51 5.77
CA ALA A 7 -5.76 3.73 5.77
C ALA A 7 -5.04 4.92 6.45
N ASP A 8 -4.31 4.68 7.54
CA ASP A 8 -3.57 5.73 8.27
C ASP A 8 -2.51 6.44 7.39
N LEU A 9 -1.80 5.68 6.53
CA LEU A 9 -0.88 6.28 5.56
C LEU A 9 -1.62 6.80 4.33
N GLU A 10 -2.60 6.06 3.83
CA GLU A 10 -3.34 6.38 2.61
C GLU A 10 -4.05 7.73 2.70
N MET A 11 -4.66 8.05 3.86
CA MET A 11 -5.31 9.34 4.06
C MET A 11 -4.33 10.52 3.89
N MET A 12 -3.07 10.35 4.30
CA MET A 12 -2.04 11.39 4.08
C MET A 12 -1.69 11.52 2.60
N VAL A 13 -1.56 10.40 1.90
CA VAL A 13 -1.24 10.33 0.46
C VAL A 13 -2.35 10.97 -0.37
N LEU A 14 -3.61 10.63 -0.09
CA LEU A 14 -4.77 11.17 -0.81
C LEU A 14 -5.02 12.65 -0.54
N TYR A 15 -4.66 13.14 0.65
CA TYR A 15 -4.81 14.56 0.98
C TYR A 15 -3.67 15.44 0.43
N TYR A 16 -2.48 14.86 0.22
CA TYR A 16 -1.29 15.59 -0.25
C TYR A 16 -1.51 16.49 -1.48
N PRO A 17 -2.22 16.06 -2.55
CA PRO A 17 -2.47 16.90 -3.72
C PRO A 17 -3.16 18.23 -3.40
N TYR A 18 -3.98 18.24 -2.35
CA TYR A 18 -4.82 19.37 -1.93
C TYR A 18 -4.16 20.32 -0.94
N LEU A 19 -2.95 20.02 -0.45
CA LEU A 19 -2.23 20.88 0.48
C LEU A 19 -1.81 22.21 -0.17
N PRO A 20 -1.75 23.32 0.60
CA PRO A 20 -1.14 24.56 0.16
C PRO A 20 0.31 24.34 -0.28
N PRO A 21 0.83 25.08 -1.29
CA PRO A 21 2.20 24.90 -1.78
C PRO A 21 3.29 24.92 -0.69
N GLY A 22 3.13 25.76 0.34
CA GLY A 22 4.09 25.87 1.45
C GLY A 22 4.14 24.66 2.40
N GLU A 23 3.18 23.73 2.30
CA GLU A 23 3.09 22.54 3.16
C GLU A 23 3.45 21.25 2.41
N LYS A 24 3.52 21.30 1.07
CA LYS A 24 3.68 20.11 0.22
C LYS A 24 4.99 19.36 0.49
N ASP A 25 6.12 20.06 0.55
CA ASP A 25 7.42 19.41 0.71
C ASP A 25 7.57 18.69 2.05
N ALA A 26 7.10 19.32 3.13
CA ALA A 26 7.12 18.74 4.47
C ALA A 26 6.20 17.51 4.59
N SER A 27 5.01 17.60 4.01
CA SER A 27 4.07 16.48 3.94
C SER A 27 4.64 15.33 3.10
N LEU A 28 5.20 15.63 1.93
CA LEU A 28 5.81 14.62 1.05
C LEU A 28 6.98 13.90 1.74
N ALA A 29 7.85 14.63 2.44
CA ALA A 29 8.93 14.05 3.23
C ALA A 29 8.40 13.11 4.33
N THR A 30 7.34 13.55 5.04
CA THR A 30 6.70 12.75 6.09
C THR A 30 6.06 11.47 5.53
N ILE A 31 5.36 11.56 4.40
CA ILE A 31 4.74 10.41 3.73
C ILE A 31 5.82 9.40 3.31
N LYS A 32 6.91 9.87 2.69
CA LYS A 32 8.02 9.01 2.27
C LYS A 32 8.70 8.32 3.44
N ASP A 33 8.96 9.06 4.52
CA ASP A 33 9.54 8.51 5.75
C ASP A 33 8.64 7.43 6.35
N LYS A 34 7.36 7.75 6.55
CA LYS A 34 6.37 6.80 7.05
C LYS A 34 6.27 5.55 6.18
N ALA A 35 6.15 5.70 4.87
CA ALA A 35 6.09 4.57 3.94
C ALA A 35 7.31 3.66 4.09
N ARG A 36 8.52 4.22 4.01
CA ARG A 36 9.78 3.47 3.99
C ARG A 36 10.19 2.90 5.34
N ASN A 37 9.88 3.59 6.44
CA ASN A 37 10.44 3.26 7.75
C ASN A 37 9.41 2.69 8.72
N ARG A 38 8.10 2.83 8.45
CA ARG A 38 7.02 2.34 9.33
C ARG A 38 6.11 1.33 8.66
N TYR A 39 5.42 1.70 7.59
CA TYR A 39 4.32 0.88 7.06
C TYR A 39 4.84 -0.24 6.17
N PHE A 40 5.61 0.05 5.12
CA PHE A 40 6.03 -0.98 4.17
C PHE A 40 6.91 -2.07 4.81
N PRO A 41 7.88 -1.75 5.70
CA PRO A 41 8.61 -2.80 6.41
C PRO A 41 7.72 -3.74 7.22
N ALA A 42 6.62 -3.23 7.79
CA ALA A 42 5.71 -4.05 8.58
C ALA A 42 4.98 -5.07 7.72
N TYR A 43 4.44 -4.66 6.57
CA TYR A 43 3.77 -5.57 5.63
C TYR A 43 4.74 -6.53 4.95
N GLU A 44 5.91 -6.04 4.51
CA GLU A 44 6.97 -6.88 3.94
C GLU A 44 7.41 -7.97 4.94
N LYS A 45 7.55 -7.60 6.23
CA LYS A 45 7.88 -8.57 7.30
C LYS A 45 6.79 -9.61 7.49
N VAL A 46 5.52 -9.24 7.40
CA VAL A 46 4.40 -10.18 7.50
C VAL A 46 4.49 -11.22 6.39
N LEU A 47 4.54 -10.77 5.12
CA LEU A 47 4.68 -11.64 3.95
C LEU A 47 5.91 -12.56 4.08
N LYS A 48 7.04 -12.01 4.52
CA LYS A 48 8.27 -12.77 4.75
C LYS A 48 8.15 -13.80 5.88
N SER A 49 7.42 -13.49 6.95
CA SER A 49 7.34 -14.34 8.15
C SER A 49 6.61 -15.65 7.90
N HIS A 50 5.56 -15.63 7.07
CA HIS A 50 4.78 -16.81 6.75
C HIS A 50 5.07 -17.36 5.34
N GLY A 51 5.72 -16.59 4.46
CA GLY A 51 6.11 -17.03 3.12
C GLY A 51 4.91 -17.39 2.23
N GLN A 52 3.77 -16.73 2.45
CA GLN A 52 2.53 -16.97 1.71
C GLN A 52 2.27 -15.83 0.73
N ASP A 53 1.32 -16.07 -0.17
CA ASP A 53 0.98 -15.15 -1.24
C ASP A 53 0.14 -13.95 -0.80
N TYR A 54 -0.55 -14.08 0.33
CA TYR A 54 -1.49 -13.10 0.86
C TYR A 54 -1.22 -12.84 2.34
N LEU A 55 -1.62 -11.67 2.83
CA LEU A 55 -1.38 -11.22 4.20
C LEU A 55 -2.09 -12.07 5.26
N VAL A 56 -3.22 -12.71 4.92
CA VAL A 56 -4.07 -13.42 5.88
C VAL A 56 -4.57 -14.75 5.32
N GLY A 57 -4.20 -15.84 5.96
CA GLY A 57 -4.78 -17.17 5.70
C GLY A 57 -4.55 -17.70 4.28
N ASN A 58 -3.49 -17.24 3.61
CA ASN A 58 -3.16 -17.57 2.23
C ASN A 58 -4.32 -17.45 1.23
N ARG A 59 -5.21 -16.46 1.42
CA ARG A 59 -6.31 -16.16 0.50
C ARG A 59 -6.45 -14.66 0.33
N LEU A 60 -6.96 -14.25 -0.82
CA LEU A 60 -7.29 -12.84 -1.07
C LEU A 60 -8.24 -12.33 0.02
N SER A 61 -7.91 -11.19 0.60
CA SER A 61 -8.67 -10.58 1.67
C SER A 61 -8.72 -9.06 1.53
N ARG A 62 -9.59 -8.42 2.32
CA ARG A 62 -9.63 -6.95 2.43
C ARG A 62 -8.29 -6.33 2.79
N ALA A 63 -7.44 -7.05 3.54
CA ALA A 63 -6.12 -6.55 3.91
C ALA A 63 -5.22 -6.39 2.68
N ASP A 64 -5.25 -7.35 1.76
CA ASP A 64 -4.45 -7.33 0.53
C ASP A 64 -4.93 -6.23 -0.41
N VAL A 65 -6.25 -6.10 -0.58
CA VAL A 65 -6.85 -5.06 -1.43
C VAL A 65 -6.54 -3.67 -0.91
N SER A 66 -6.75 -3.41 0.39
CA SER A 66 -6.42 -2.10 0.99
C SER A 66 -4.92 -1.78 0.93
N LEU A 67 -4.04 -2.78 1.06
CA LEU A 67 -2.60 -2.56 0.91
C LEU A 67 -2.26 -2.21 -0.55
N VAL A 68 -2.79 -2.93 -1.53
CA VAL A 68 -2.51 -2.67 -2.95
C VAL A 68 -3.06 -1.33 -3.41
N GLU A 69 -4.21 -0.91 -2.89
CA GLU A 69 -4.75 0.43 -3.14
C GLU A 69 -3.80 1.53 -2.60
N LEU A 70 -3.32 1.39 -1.36
CA LEU A 70 -2.28 2.26 -0.82
C LEU A 70 -1.01 2.26 -1.68
N LEU A 71 -0.51 1.08 -2.10
CA LEU A 71 0.70 0.98 -2.92
C LEU A 71 0.54 1.72 -4.25
N HIS A 72 -0.62 1.58 -4.89
CA HIS A 72 -0.97 2.30 -6.11
C HIS A 72 -0.93 3.81 -5.90
N HIS A 73 -1.60 4.30 -4.84
CA HIS A 73 -1.62 5.74 -4.53
C HIS A 73 -0.23 6.31 -4.24
N VAL A 74 0.63 5.58 -3.51
CA VAL A 74 2.00 6.04 -3.23
C VAL A 74 2.86 6.02 -4.51
N GLU A 75 2.72 5.01 -5.36
CA GLU A 75 3.43 4.96 -6.65
C GLU A 75 3.07 6.17 -7.54
N GLU A 76 1.78 6.47 -7.68
CA GLU A 76 1.28 7.53 -8.55
C GLU A 76 1.50 8.95 -7.99
N LEU A 77 1.26 9.17 -6.69
CA LEU A 77 1.21 10.52 -6.12
C LEU A 77 2.48 10.95 -5.39
N VAL A 78 3.36 10.02 -5.01
CA VAL A 78 4.46 10.29 -4.07
C VAL A 78 5.83 10.00 -4.68
N ASP A 79 6.06 8.76 -5.12
CA ASP A 79 7.36 8.30 -5.64
C ASP A 79 7.22 6.92 -6.33
N PRO A 80 7.37 6.82 -7.65
CA PRO A 80 7.28 5.55 -8.37
C PRO A 80 8.33 4.52 -7.93
N SER A 81 9.43 4.95 -7.33
CA SER A 81 10.50 4.09 -6.85
C SER A 81 10.33 3.61 -5.41
N ILE A 82 9.27 4.03 -4.72
CA ILE A 82 9.10 3.81 -3.27
C ILE A 82 9.13 2.32 -2.87
N MET A 83 8.68 1.43 -3.76
CA MET A 83 8.64 -0.01 -3.55
C MET A 83 9.96 -0.71 -3.91
N ALA A 84 11.01 0.00 -4.37
CA ALA A 84 12.23 -0.61 -4.90
C ALA A 84 12.90 -1.60 -3.93
N ASN A 85 12.84 -1.33 -2.63
CA ASN A 85 13.44 -2.14 -1.58
C ASN A 85 12.46 -3.12 -0.91
N PHE A 86 11.24 -3.28 -1.46
CA PHE A 86 10.17 -4.10 -0.90
C PHE A 86 9.70 -5.14 -1.93
N PRO A 87 10.52 -6.18 -2.21
CA PRO A 87 10.26 -7.12 -3.28
C PRO A 87 8.95 -7.91 -3.09
N LEU A 88 8.56 -8.27 -1.86
CA LEU A 88 7.32 -9.02 -1.64
C LEU A 88 6.08 -8.13 -1.84
N LEU A 89 6.16 -6.86 -1.42
CA LEU A 89 5.11 -5.88 -1.73
C LEU A 89 4.95 -5.68 -3.25
N LYS A 90 6.05 -5.60 -4.01
CA LYS A 90 5.99 -5.55 -5.48
C LYS A 90 5.29 -6.77 -6.06
N VAL A 91 5.64 -7.97 -5.59
CA VAL A 91 5.01 -9.21 -6.08
C VAL A 91 3.51 -9.20 -5.82
N LEU A 92 3.08 -8.83 -4.60
CA LEU A 92 1.66 -8.73 -4.26
C LEU A 92 0.94 -7.67 -5.13
N TYR A 93 1.56 -6.51 -5.31
CA TYR A 93 1.03 -5.42 -6.11
C TYR A 93 0.78 -5.85 -7.56
N PHE A 94 1.80 -6.36 -8.25
CA PHE A 94 1.68 -6.83 -9.63
C PHE A 94 0.66 -7.96 -9.77
N LYS A 95 0.70 -8.94 -8.85
CA LYS A 95 -0.24 -10.07 -8.87
C LYS A 95 -1.70 -9.61 -8.85
N LEU A 96 -2.02 -8.58 -8.06
CA LEU A 96 -3.39 -8.10 -7.90
C LEU A 96 -3.79 -7.07 -8.97
N SER A 97 -2.88 -6.19 -9.39
CA SER A 97 -3.16 -5.18 -10.41
C SER A 97 -3.25 -5.76 -11.83
N GLU A 98 -2.53 -6.83 -12.14
CA GLU A 98 -2.63 -7.53 -13.44
C GLU A 98 -3.88 -8.40 -13.54
N ARG A 99 -4.41 -8.89 -12.41
CA ARG A 99 -5.57 -9.78 -12.39
C ARG A 99 -6.84 -9.06 -12.86
N GLN A 100 -7.09 -7.86 -12.35
CA GLN A 100 -8.22 -6.99 -12.70
C GLN A 100 -8.02 -5.61 -12.05
N PRO A 101 -8.78 -4.57 -12.44
CA PRO A 101 -8.66 -3.27 -11.79
C PRO A 101 -8.97 -3.40 -10.28
N ILE A 102 -8.25 -2.64 -9.45
CA ILE A 102 -8.30 -2.75 -7.99
C ILE A 102 -9.73 -2.63 -7.45
N SER A 103 -10.55 -1.77 -8.06
CA SER A 103 -11.97 -1.59 -7.73
C SER A 103 -12.79 -2.88 -7.85
N TYR A 104 -12.42 -3.81 -8.75
CA TYR A 104 -13.11 -5.08 -8.91
C TYR A 104 -12.69 -6.14 -7.88
N LEU A 105 -11.51 -6.01 -7.27
CA LEU A 105 -11.06 -6.92 -6.21
C LEU A 105 -11.97 -6.86 -4.97
N TYR A 106 -12.68 -5.75 -4.76
CA TYR A 106 -13.68 -5.62 -3.70
C TYR A 106 -14.89 -6.53 -3.89
N TYR A 107 -15.25 -6.91 -5.13
CA TYR A 107 -16.31 -7.89 -5.37
C TYR A 107 -15.87 -9.30 -4.99
N ASP A 108 -14.65 -9.69 -5.36
CA ASP A 108 -14.09 -11.03 -5.10
C ASP A 108 -14.00 -11.39 -3.60
N ILE A 109 -13.84 -10.39 -2.74
CA ILE A 109 -13.75 -10.57 -1.28
C ILE A 109 -15.10 -10.43 -0.55
N SER A 110 -16.16 -10.11 -1.29
CA SER A 110 -17.52 -9.92 -0.76
C SER A 110 -18.42 -11.14 -0.92
N THR A 111 -17.97 -12.14 -1.70
CA THR A 111 -18.60 -13.45 -1.94
C THR A 111 -17.88 -14.54 -1.18
#